data_AF-A0A7L1KL14-F1
#
_entry.id   AF-A0A7L1KL14-F1
#
_cell.length_a   1.000
_cell.length_b   1.000
_cell.length_c   1.000
_cell.angle_alpha   90.00
_cell.angle_beta   90.00
_cell.angle_gamma   90.00
#
_symmetry.space_group_name_H-M   'P 1'
#
loop_
_entity.id
_entity.type
_entity.pdbx_description
1 polymer ?
#
loop_
_entity_poly.entity_id
_entity_poly.type
_entity_poly.pdbx_seq_one_letter_code
_entity_poly.pdbx_strand_id
1 'polypeptide(L)' 'SSPSHLTSPFLPPPPTGKRLAPSVYLLGPPAEELSGNRATLSLTCLVRGFYPEDISVEWQKN' A
#
# COMPACT_ATOMS: atom_id res chain seq x y z
N SER A 1 -15.60 -21.54 11.60
CA SER A 1 -14.69 -21.75 10.46
C SER A 1 -14.94 -20.70 9.39
N SER A 2 -13.85 -20.23 8.80
CA SER A 2 -13.72 -19.14 7.81
C SER A 2 -13.73 -17.70 8.33
N PRO A 3 -12.65 -16.93 8.04
CA PRO A 3 -12.48 -15.57 8.51
C PRO A 3 -13.35 -14.63 7.68
N SER A 4 -14.03 -13.72 8.35
CA SER A 4 -14.59 -12.53 7.73
C SER A 4 -13.46 -11.74 7.09
N HIS A 5 -13.32 -11.88 5.77
CA HIS A 5 -12.55 -10.99 4.93
C HIS A 5 -12.87 -9.56 5.35
N LEU A 6 -11.86 -8.84 5.84
CA LEU A 6 -11.94 -7.43 6.21
C LEU A 6 -12.23 -6.63 4.94
N THR A 7 -13.50 -6.49 4.58
CA THR A 7 -13.91 -5.54 3.55
C THR A 7 -13.86 -4.16 4.19
N SER A 8 -12.78 -3.44 3.90
CA SER A 8 -12.61 -2.00 4.12
C SER A 8 -13.92 -1.26 3.81
N PRO A 9 -14.35 -0.28 4.63
CA PRO A 9 -15.62 0.40 4.44
C PRO A 9 -15.65 1.02 3.05
N PHE A 10 -16.54 0.49 2.22
CA PHE A 10 -16.70 0.82 0.82
C PHE A 10 -17.14 2.28 0.71
N LEU A 11 -16.17 3.18 0.55
CA LEU A 11 -16.44 4.54 0.09
C LEU A 11 -17.20 4.41 -1.24
N PRO A 12 -18.30 5.16 -1.44
CA PRO A 12 -19.01 5.13 -2.71
C PRO A 12 -18.03 5.46 -3.84
N PRO A 13 -18.06 4.72 -4.97
CA PRO A 13 -17.17 4.99 -6.08
C PRO A 13 -17.35 6.46 -6.52
N PRO A 14 -16.25 7.20 -6.77
CA PRO A 14 -16.36 8.58 -7.22
C PRO A 14 -17.18 8.63 -8.52
N PRO A 15 -17.96 9.70 -8.75
CA PRO A 15 -18.76 9.82 -9.97
C PRO A 15 -17.86 9.62 -11.19
N THR A 16 -18.32 8.74 -12.08
CA THR A 16 -17.61 8.26 -13.28
C THR A 16 -16.95 9.42 -14.02
N GLY A 17 -15.62 9.41 -14.07
CA GLY A 17 -14.79 10.40 -14.77
C GLY A 17 -13.79 11.17 -13.89
N LYS A 18 -13.92 11.15 -12.57
CA LYS A 18 -12.97 11.84 -11.67
C LYS A 18 -11.78 10.93 -11.33
N ARG A 19 -10.58 11.31 -11.77
CA ARG A 19 -9.32 10.66 -11.36
C ARG A 19 -8.86 11.24 -10.02
N LEU A 20 -8.48 10.38 -9.09
CA LEU A 20 -7.93 10.78 -7.79
C LEU A 20 -6.46 10.40 -7.73
N ALA A 21 -5.61 11.36 -7.42
CA ALA A 21 -4.18 11.12 -7.26
C ALA A 21 -3.92 10.27 -6.01
N PRO A 22 -3.02 9.26 -6.08
CA PRO A 22 -2.65 8.47 -4.92
C PRO A 22 -1.89 9.29 -3.89
N SER A 23 -2.20 9.04 -2.62
CA SER A 23 -1.28 9.34 -1.53
C SER A 23 -0.34 8.16 -1.35
N VAL A 24 0.97 8.42 -1.41
CA VAL A 24 2.02 7.40 -1.33
C VAL A 24 2.83 7.62 -0.05
N TYR A 25 3.02 6.55 0.72
CA TYR A 25 3.83 6.55 1.92
C TYR A 25 4.85 5.42 1.85
N LEU A 26 6.11 5.75 2.03
CA LEU A 26 7.19 4.76 2.12
C LEU A 26 7.47 4.46 3.59
N LEU A 27 7.23 3.22 3.99
CA LEU A 27 7.52 2.75 5.34
C LEU A 27 8.84 1.98 5.30
N GLY A 28 9.73 2.33 6.22
CA GLY A 28 10.99 1.63 6.43
C GLY A 28 10.79 0.25 7.03
N PRO A 29 11.88 -0.51 7.21
CA PRO A 29 11.83 -1.81 7.86
C PRO A 29 11.39 -1.64 9.32
N PRO A 30 10.62 -2.60 9.87
CA PRO A 30 10.23 -2.56 11.27
C PRO A 30 11.45 -2.67 12.18
N ALA A 31 11.34 -2.15 13.41
CA ALA A 31 12.46 -2.07 14.36
C ALA A 31 13.02 -3.46 14.71
N GLU A 32 12.18 -4.49 14.75
CA GLU A 32 12.60 -5.87 14.97
C GLU A 32 13.55 -6.38 13.85
N GLU A 33 13.38 -5.91 12.61
CA GLU A 33 14.27 -6.28 11.50
C GLU A 33 15.58 -5.50 11.49
N LEU A 34 15.59 -4.30 12.05
CA LEU A 34 16.82 -3.53 12.24
C LEU A 34 17.67 -4.06 13.40
N SER A 35 17.04 -4.65 14.41
CA SER A 35 17.69 -5.10 15.64
C SER A 35 18.15 -6.55 15.59
N GLY A 36 17.46 -7.42 14.83
CA GLY A 36 18.00 -8.72 14.45
C GLY A 36 19.05 -8.55 13.35
N ASN A 37 20.18 -9.26 13.43
CA ASN A 37 21.23 -9.29 12.39
C ASN A 37 20.71 -9.94 11.09
N ARG A 38 19.76 -9.28 10.42
CA ARG A 38 19.05 -9.79 9.25
C ARG A 38 19.74 -9.27 8.00
N ALA A 39 20.12 -10.20 7.13
CA ALA A 39 20.75 -9.88 5.86
C ALA A 39 19.80 -9.20 4.86
N THR A 40 18.50 -9.15 5.14
CA THR A 40 17.47 -8.62 4.25
C THR A 40 16.46 -7.80 5.04
N LEU A 41 16.19 -6.60 4.54
CA LEU A 41 15.26 -5.65 5.11
C LEU A 41 14.08 -5.45 4.18
N SER A 42 12.91 -5.26 4.77
CA SER A 42 11.67 -5.03 4.03
C SER A 42 11.38 -3.53 3.91
N LEU A 43 11.04 -3.07 2.70
CA LEU A 43 10.45 -1.74 2.48
C LEU A 43 8.99 -1.91 2.07
N THR A 44 8.10 -1.10 2.64
CA THR A 44 6.67 -1.18 2.34
C THR A 44 6.20 0.12 1.67
N CYS A 45 5.60 0.02 0.48
CA CYS A 45 4.95 1.13 -0.18
C CYS A 45 3.44 1.06 0.07
N LEU A 46 2.90 2.04 0.78
CA LEU A 46 1.47 2.17 1.05
C LEU A 46 0.86 3.21 0.10
N VAL A 47 -0.01 2.76 -0.79
CA VAL A 47 -0.72 3.59 -1.76
C VAL A 47 -2.21 3.62 -1.41
N ARG A 48 -2.79 4.82 -1.24
CA ARG A 48 -4.19 4.98 -0.82
C ARG A 48 -4.85 6.21 -1.43
N GLY A 49 -6.19 6.20 -1.49
CA GLY A 49 -7.00 7.35 -1.89
C GLY A 49 -6.98 7.67 -3.38
N PHE A 50 -6.71 6.69 -4.23
CA PHE A 50 -6.65 6.85 -5.69
C PHE A 50 -7.86 6.23 -6.40
N TYR A 51 -8.08 6.68 -7.63
CA TYR A 51 -9.09 6.13 -8.54
C TYR A 51 -8.70 6.41 -10.00
N PRO A 52 -8.89 5.46 -10.94
CA PRO A 52 -9.41 4.09 -10.75
C PRO A 52 -8.43 3.20 -9.96
N GLU A 53 -8.86 2.00 -9.55
CA GLU A 53 -8.03 1.06 -8.80
C GLU A 53 -6.90 0.42 -9.62
N ASP A 54 -6.94 0.57 -10.94
CA ASP A 54 -5.92 0.08 -11.88
C ASP A 54 -4.66 0.96 -11.81
N ILE A 55 -3.65 0.51 -11.06
CA ILE A 55 -2.34 1.18 -10.91
C ILE A 55 -1.18 0.20 -11.04
N SER A 56 -0.02 0.73 -11.42
CA SER A 56 1.26 0.03 -11.39
C SER A 56 2.19 0.63 -10.35
N VAL A 57 2.98 -0.21 -9.69
CA VAL A 57 4.02 0.19 -8.72
C VAL A 57 5.33 -0.46 -9.16
N GLU A 58 6.37 0.35 -9.36
CA GLU A 58 7.70 -0.11 -9.74
C GLU A 58 8.74 0.38 -8.71
N TRP A 59 9.69 -0.48 -8.38
CA TRP A 59 10.84 -0.14 -7.54
C TRP A 59 12.07 -0.01 -8.40
N GLN A 60 12.81 1.08 -8.21
CA GLN A 60 14.07 1.33 -8.89
C GLN A 60 15.21 1.40 -7.88
N LYS A 61 16.37 0.87 -8.27
CA LYS A 61 17.63 0.94 -7.53
C LYS A 61 18.67 1.55 -8.46
N ASN A 62 19.50 2.45 -7.92
CA ASN A 62 20.69 2.98 -8.61
C ASN A 62 21.86 2.01 -8.46
#